data_AF-A0A3M8D691-F1
#
_entry.id   AF-A0A3M8D691-F1
#
_cell.length_a   1.000
_cell.length_b   1.000
_cell.length_c   1.000
_cell.angle_alpha   90.00
_cell.angle_beta   90.00
_cell.angle_gamma   90.00
#
_symmetry.space_group_name_H-M   'P 1'
#
loop_
_entity.id
_entity.type
_entity.pdbx_description
1 polymer ?
#
loop_
_entity_poly.entity_id
_entity_poly.type
_entity_poly.pdbx_seq_one_letter_code
_entity_poly.pdbx_strand_id
1 'polypeptide(L)'
;MTKFMMLFIAMGLVLVGCSQDKANENNEKNTNSSANHAINTEITPSTEQKGLQDTTEYVAKKKGELSVQDSETAYEMCARALNDYYKAVWNGSDIELDAFIDNDNLKQYTQKKIESQYAVHVKNKHTDKVQNIEIGAWEVKYTDDGDGGFLYLKVPVQINMDVGSYGEVTEFLVRNSNGKLVIVDWYTGAKDSYDFTVRGENQTIDNPNIWNDSEWVKSF
;
A
#
# COMPACT_ATOMS: atom_id res chain seq x y z
N MET A 1 45.03 -10.77 29.76
CA MET A 1 45.41 -12.07 29.19
C MET A 1 44.19 -12.65 28.50
N THR A 2 44.35 -12.83 27.20
CA THR A 2 43.39 -13.38 26.23
C THR A 2 43.09 -14.85 26.49
N LYS A 3 41.88 -15.29 26.15
CA LYS A 3 41.68 -16.56 25.44
C LYS A 3 40.37 -16.53 24.64
N PHE A 4 40.58 -16.33 23.34
CA PHE A 4 39.70 -16.70 22.24
C PHE A 4 39.37 -18.20 22.32
N MET A 5 38.11 -18.57 22.05
CA MET A 5 37.80 -19.91 21.55
C MET A 5 36.75 -19.76 20.45
N MET A 6 37.22 -19.82 19.20
CA MET A 6 36.38 -19.99 18.01
C MET A 6 35.81 -21.41 18.02
N LEU A 7 34.51 -21.55 17.74
CA LEU A 7 33.92 -22.82 17.35
C LEU A 7 33.49 -22.72 15.88
N PHE A 8 34.23 -23.41 15.02
CA PHE A 8 33.86 -23.65 13.62
C PHE A 8 32.80 -24.77 13.59
N ILE A 9 31.63 -24.51 13.00
CA ILE A 9 30.69 -25.57 12.62
C ILE A 9 30.57 -25.55 11.10
N ALA A 10 30.94 -26.69 10.52
CA ALA A 10 31.09 -26.94 9.11
C ALA A 10 29.75 -27.02 8.38
N MET A 11 29.75 -26.47 7.17
CA MET A 11 28.71 -26.56 6.14
C MET A 11 28.55 -28.02 5.67
N GLY A 12 27.33 -28.55 5.72
CA GLY A 12 26.97 -29.83 5.10
C GLY A 12 25.86 -29.62 4.08
N LEU A 13 26.23 -29.53 2.80
CA LEU A 13 25.30 -29.56 1.66
C LEU A 13 24.86 -31.01 1.43
N VAL A 14 23.58 -31.29 1.57
CA VAL A 14 22.96 -32.50 1.00
C VAL A 14 21.95 -32.08 -0.04
N LEU A 15 22.37 -32.20 -1.31
CA LEU A 15 21.51 -32.25 -2.48
C LEU A 15 20.84 -33.63 -2.49
N VAL A 16 19.51 -33.67 -2.36
CA VAL A 16 18.72 -34.87 -2.67
C VAL A 16 17.74 -34.50 -3.77
N GLY A 17 17.90 -35.20 -4.90
CA GLY A 17 17.28 -34.91 -6.17
C GLY A 17 15.81 -35.31 -6.28
N CYS A 18 15.22 -34.81 -7.35
CA CYS A 18 13.87 -35.11 -7.80
C CYS A 18 13.67 -36.60 -8.09
N SER A 19 12.58 -37.16 -7.59
CA SER A 19 11.89 -38.30 -8.20
C SER A 19 10.42 -37.94 -8.36
N GLN A 20 9.96 -37.93 -9.61
CA GLN A 20 8.55 -38.16 -9.93
C GLN A 20 8.40 -39.66 -10.17
N ASP A 21 7.42 -40.29 -9.52
CA ASP A 21 6.47 -41.15 -10.24
C ASP A 21 5.21 -41.45 -9.44
N LYS A 22 4.17 -41.77 -10.21
CA LYS A 22 2.72 -41.67 -9.94
C LYS A 22 2.14 -42.81 -9.09
N ALA A 23 1.00 -42.55 -8.44
CA ALA A 23 -0.08 -43.53 -8.29
C ALA A 23 -1.43 -42.85 -7.93
N ASN A 24 -2.50 -43.36 -8.55
CA ASN A 24 -3.92 -43.02 -8.38
C ASN A 24 -4.47 -43.41 -6.99
N GLU A 25 -5.60 -42.80 -6.60
CA GLU A 25 -6.94 -43.44 -6.45
C GLU A 25 -7.76 -42.94 -5.23
N ASN A 26 -8.85 -42.23 -5.56
CA ASN A 26 -10.22 -42.15 -5.00
C ASN A 26 -10.57 -42.35 -3.49
N ASN A 27 -11.51 -41.47 -3.09
CA ASN A 27 -12.71 -41.64 -2.22
C ASN A 27 -12.75 -41.10 -0.78
N GLU A 28 -13.61 -40.06 -0.64
CA GLU A 28 -14.62 -39.73 0.39
C GLU A 28 -14.39 -40.05 1.88
N LYS A 29 -14.52 -39.04 2.76
CA LYS A 29 -15.77 -38.74 3.52
C LYS A 29 -15.58 -37.66 4.61
N ASN A 30 -16.55 -36.73 4.64
CA ASN A 30 -16.96 -35.75 5.67
C ASN A 30 -16.37 -35.81 7.09
N THR A 31 -16.09 -34.63 7.66
CA THR A 31 -16.52 -34.24 9.03
C THR A 31 -16.61 -32.71 9.14
N ASN A 32 -17.77 -32.21 9.59
CA ASN A 32 -18.03 -30.82 9.98
C ASN A 32 -17.28 -30.46 11.28
N SER A 33 -16.66 -29.27 11.33
CA SER A 33 -16.63 -28.48 12.57
C SER A 33 -16.52 -26.98 12.26
N SER A 34 -17.47 -26.22 12.82
CA SER A 34 -17.58 -24.76 12.84
C SER A 34 -16.36 -24.09 13.51
N ALA A 35 -15.79 -23.07 12.87
CA ALA A 35 -15.07 -21.96 13.53
C ALA A 35 -14.77 -20.81 12.53
N ASN A 36 -15.32 -19.63 12.81
CA ASN A 36 -14.90 -18.27 12.43
C ASN A 36 -14.27 -18.05 11.04
N HIS A 37 -15.11 -17.62 10.11
CA HIS A 37 -14.69 -17.23 8.76
C HIS A 37 -14.10 -15.81 8.78
N ALA A 38 -12.78 -15.69 8.95
CA ALA A 38 -12.04 -14.56 8.39
C ALA A 38 -12.06 -14.75 6.86
N ILE A 39 -12.71 -13.85 6.14
CA ILE A 39 -12.72 -13.90 4.67
C ILE A 39 -11.48 -13.13 4.21
N ASN A 40 -10.37 -13.85 4.02
CA ASN A 40 -9.21 -13.34 3.30
C ASN A 40 -9.53 -13.45 1.80
N THR A 41 -10.01 -12.38 1.18
CA THR A 41 -10.19 -12.34 -0.28
C THR A 41 -8.94 -11.76 -0.92
N GLU A 42 -8.13 -12.63 -1.51
CA GLU A 42 -7.02 -12.26 -2.38
C GLU A 42 -7.61 -11.87 -3.75
N ILE A 43 -7.67 -10.58 -4.07
CA ILE A 43 -8.24 -10.07 -5.33
C ILE A 43 -7.08 -9.64 -6.24
N THR A 44 -6.89 -10.34 -7.37
CA THR A 44 -5.93 -9.96 -8.42
C THR A 44 -6.58 -8.98 -9.40
N PRO A 45 -5.99 -7.80 -9.69
CA PRO A 45 -6.58 -6.84 -10.61
C PRO A 45 -6.36 -7.25 -12.07
N SER A 46 -7.39 -7.11 -12.91
CA SER A 46 -7.29 -7.20 -14.37
C SER A 46 -6.96 -5.85 -14.99
N THR A 47 -5.87 -5.77 -15.75
CA THR A 47 -5.39 -4.57 -16.44
C THR A 47 -6.16 -4.31 -17.73
N GLU A 48 -6.82 -3.15 -17.84
CA GLU A 48 -6.83 -2.25 -19.02
C GLU A 48 -7.85 -1.11 -18.84
N GLN A 49 -7.40 0.15 -18.82
CA GLN A 49 -7.97 1.16 -19.73
C GLN A 49 -7.12 2.43 -19.84
N LYS A 50 -7.00 2.89 -21.09
CA LYS A 50 -6.25 4.06 -21.55
C LYS A 50 -7.23 5.21 -21.79
N GLY A 51 -7.00 6.35 -21.13
CA GLY A 51 -7.31 7.70 -21.61
C GLY A 51 -8.75 8.22 -21.51
N LEU A 52 -9.02 9.02 -20.47
CA LEU A 52 -9.68 10.33 -20.54
C LEU A 52 -9.46 11.02 -19.18
N GLN A 53 -8.96 12.26 -19.15
CA GLN A 53 -9.06 13.13 -17.95
C GLN A 53 -10.54 13.52 -17.78
N ASP A 54 -11.35 12.57 -17.34
CA ASP A 54 -12.51 12.91 -16.52
C ASP A 54 -11.98 13.02 -15.09
N THR A 55 -12.37 14.06 -14.37
CA THR A 55 -12.27 14.08 -12.91
C THR A 55 -13.17 12.96 -12.41
N THR A 56 -12.63 11.73 -12.38
CA THR A 56 -13.29 10.56 -11.86
C THR A 56 -13.49 10.80 -10.37
N GLU A 57 -14.66 11.30 -10.00
CA GLU A 57 -15.06 11.32 -8.61
C GLU A 57 -15.20 9.87 -8.14
N TYR A 58 -14.44 9.51 -7.11
CA TYR A 58 -14.53 8.19 -6.48
C TYR A 58 -15.75 8.20 -5.55
N VAL A 59 -16.91 7.85 -6.08
CA VAL A 59 -18.17 7.96 -5.34
C VAL A 59 -18.44 6.69 -4.53
N ALA A 60 -18.92 6.85 -3.30
CA ALA A 60 -19.42 5.73 -2.51
C ALA A 60 -20.69 5.14 -3.12
N LYS A 61 -20.86 3.82 -3.04
CA LYS A 61 -22.05 3.11 -3.55
C LYS A 61 -23.35 3.59 -2.91
N LYS A 62 -23.29 4.05 -1.66
CA LYS A 62 -24.39 4.71 -0.96
C LYS A 62 -23.95 6.08 -0.49
N LYS A 63 -24.80 7.07 -0.77
CA LYS A 63 -24.52 8.45 -0.37
C LYS A 63 -24.47 8.57 1.15
N GLY A 64 -23.33 9.02 1.68
CA GLY A 64 -23.13 9.27 3.12
C GLY A 64 -22.88 8.04 3.98
N GLU A 65 -22.78 6.84 3.39
CA GLU A 65 -22.41 5.61 4.11
C GLU A 65 -21.13 5.05 3.52
N LEU A 66 -20.19 4.65 4.37
CA LEU A 66 -19.05 3.83 3.97
C LEU A 66 -19.33 2.38 4.32
N SER A 67 -18.91 1.46 3.45
CA SER A 67 -19.05 0.04 3.67
C SER A 67 -17.93 -0.74 2.98
N VAL A 68 -17.82 -2.03 3.32
CA VAL A 68 -16.92 -2.95 2.60
C VAL A 68 -17.24 -3.04 1.10
N GLN A 69 -18.46 -2.69 0.66
CA GLN A 69 -18.80 -2.71 -0.76
C GLN A 69 -18.09 -1.60 -1.54
N ASP A 70 -17.60 -0.57 -0.86
CA ASP A 70 -16.84 0.54 -1.45
C ASP A 70 -15.36 0.20 -1.64
N SER A 71 -14.93 -1.01 -1.24
CA SER A 71 -13.52 -1.42 -1.26
C SER A 71 -12.88 -1.34 -2.63
N GLU A 72 -13.60 -1.73 -3.70
CA GLU A 72 -13.05 -1.72 -5.06
C GLU A 72 -12.81 -0.28 -5.54
N THR A 73 -13.76 0.63 -5.31
CA THR A 73 -13.61 2.04 -5.68
C THR A 73 -12.55 2.73 -4.82
N ALA A 74 -12.47 2.41 -3.53
CA ALA A 74 -11.38 2.88 -2.66
C ALA A 74 -10.02 2.36 -3.14
N TYR A 75 -9.96 1.10 -3.57
CA TYR A 75 -8.77 0.49 -4.16
C TYR A 75 -8.35 1.21 -5.45
N GLU A 76 -9.26 1.42 -6.40
CA GLU A 76 -8.98 2.12 -7.66
C GLU A 76 -8.44 3.55 -7.41
N MET A 77 -8.99 4.23 -6.41
CA MET A 77 -8.51 5.54 -5.96
C MET A 77 -7.06 5.46 -5.43
N CYS A 78 -6.79 4.54 -4.52
CA CYS A 78 -5.46 4.37 -3.93
C CYS A 78 -4.43 3.92 -4.99
N ALA A 79 -4.83 3.05 -5.90
CA ALA A 79 -4.01 2.57 -7.01
C ALA A 79 -3.60 3.71 -7.96
N ARG A 80 -4.56 4.57 -8.34
CA ARG A 80 -4.27 5.74 -9.16
C ARG A 80 -3.37 6.73 -8.41
N ALA A 81 -3.67 7.00 -7.15
CA ALA A 81 -2.85 7.87 -6.31
C ALA A 81 -1.40 7.37 -6.23
N LEU A 82 -1.18 6.07 -6.06
CA LEU A 82 0.14 5.44 -6.08
C LEU A 82 0.84 5.62 -7.43
N ASN A 83 0.18 5.32 -8.54
CA ASN A 83 0.76 5.50 -9.87
C ASN A 83 1.22 6.94 -10.10
N ASP A 84 0.39 7.91 -9.72
CA ASP A 84 0.71 9.33 -9.87
C ASP A 84 1.83 9.74 -8.91
N TYR A 85 1.83 9.24 -7.67
CA TYR A 85 2.86 9.49 -6.67
C TYR A 85 4.24 8.99 -7.13
N TYR A 86 4.34 7.74 -7.61
CA TYR A 86 5.63 7.20 -8.07
C TYR A 86 6.13 7.93 -9.32
N LYS A 87 5.24 8.34 -10.22
CA LYS A 87 5.63 9.20 -11.36
C LYS A 87 6.07 10.58 -10.90
N ALA A 88 5.45 11.15 -9.87
CA ALA A 88 5.89 12.42 -9.32
C ALA A 88 7.30 12.31 -8.70
N VAL A 89 7.54 11.29 -7.89
CA VAL A 89 8.83 11.08 -7.20
C VAL A 89 9.98 10.73 -8.14
N TRP A 90 9.77 9.87 -9.14
CA TRP A 90 10.87 9.42 -10.01
C TRP A 90 10.96 10.19 -11.33
N ASN A 91 9.82 10.57 -11.90
CA ASN A 91 9.79 11.20 -13.23
C ASN A 91 9.68 12.73 -13.15
N GLY A 92 9.42 13.29 -11.96
CA GLY A 92 9.17 14.72 -11.78
C GLY A 92 7.85 15.16 -12.42
N SER A 93 6.87 14.26 -12.49
CA SER A 93 5.52 14.58 -12.99
C SER A 93 4.69 15.30 -11.91
N ASP A 94 3.67 16.03 -12.32
CA ASP A 94 2.70 16.60 -11.37
C ASP A 94 1.73 15.53 -10.86
N ILE A 95 1.17 15.75 -9.67
CA ILE A 95 0.10 14.95 -9.08
C ILE A 95 -1.06 15.87 -8.64
N GLU A 96 -2.29 15.51 -8.99
CA GLU A 96 -3.49 16.24 -8.59
C GLU A 96 -4.01 15.70 -7.24
N LEU A 97 -3.39 16.12 -6.13
CA LEU A 97 -3.71 15.58 -4.80
C LEU A 97 -5.17 15.82 -4.38
N ASP A 98 -5.82 16.90 -4.87
CA ASP A 98 -7.23 17.20 -4.59
C ASP A 98 -8.21 16.15 -5.15
N ALA A 99 -7.77 15.35 -6.13
CA ALA A 99 -8.55 14.22 -6.63
C ALA A 99 -8.70 13.10 -5.58
N PHE A 100 -7.77 13.00 -4.63
CA PHE A 100 -7.67 11.87 -3.69
C PHE A 100 -7.82 12.28 -2.22
N ILE A 101 -7.37 13.48 -1.85
CA ILE A 101 -7.22 13.92 -0.46
C ILE A 101 -7.93 15.26 -0.28
N ASP A 102 -8.86 15.32 0.67
CA ASP A 102 -9.52 16.58 1.03
C ASP A 102 -8.74 17.35 2.13
N ASN A 103 -8.02 16.65 3.02
CA ASN A 103 -7.33 17.27 4.16
C ASN A 103 -6.05 18.03 3.72
N ASP A 104 -5.99 19.33 4.00
CA ASP A 104 -4.87 20.21 3.59
C ASP A 104 -3.53 19.82 4.23
N ASN A 105 -3.52 19.34 5.48
CA ASN A 105 -2.29 18.93 6.14
C ASN A 105 -1.71 17.67 5.51
N LEU A 106 -2.56 16.68 5.20
CA LEU A 106 -2.14 15.47 4.48
C LEU A 106 -1.67 15.80 3.06
N LYS A 107 -2.32 16.74 2.35
CA LYS A 107 -1.83 17.21 1.04
C LYS A 107 -0.44 17.84 1.15
N GLN A 108 -0.25 18.77 2.09
CA GLN A 108 1.05 19.42 2.31
C GLN A 108 2.14 18.42 2.69
N TYR A 109 1.83 17.45 3.56
CA TYR A 109 2.74 16.38 3.94
C TYR A 109 3.10 15.51 2.72
N THR A 110 2.12 15.10 1.93
CA THR A 110 2.33 14.29 0.73
C THR A 110 3.18 15.02 -0.31
N GLN A 111 2.95 16.33 -0.49
CA GLN A 111 3.76 17.15 -1.37
C GLN A 111 5.23 17.23 -0.89
N LYS A 112 5.46 17.47 0.41
CA LYS A 112 6.82 17.45 0.99
C LYS A 112 7.50 16.08 0.83
N LYS A 113 6.74 15.00 1.04
CA LYS A 113 7.19 13.62 0.82
C LYS A 113 7.68 13.40 -0.61
N ILE A 114 6.94 13.91 -1.61
CA ILE A 114 7.30 13.83 -3.02
C ILE A 114 8.57 14.63 -3.31
N GLU A 115 8.59 15.91 -2.90
CA GLU A 115 9.70 16.82 -3.15
C GLU A 115 11.02 16.32 -2.55
N SER A 116 10.96 15.82 -1.31
CA SER A 116 12.14 15.26 -0.62
C SER A 116 12.71 14.07 -1.39
N GLN A 117 11.88 13.14 -1.84
CA GLN A 117 12.35 11.94 -2.53
C GLN A 117 12.81 12.23 -3.96
N TYR A 118 12.12 13.14 -4.67
CA TYR A 118 12.56 13.62 -5.98
C TYR A 118 13.92 14.31 -5.89
N ALA A 119 14.14 15.17 -4.87
CA ALA A 119 15.41 15.84 -4.65
C ALA A 119 16.56 14.85 -4.41
N VAL A 120 16.32 13.77 -3.67
CA VAL A 120 17.30 12.68 -3.48
C VAL A 120 17.63 11.99 -4.81
N HIS A 121 16.62 11.69 -5.62
CA HIS A 121 16.81 11.07 -6.94
C HIS A 121 17.66 11.94 -7.87
N VAL A 122 17.32 13.23 -7.99
CA VAL A 122 18.06 14.19 -8.81
C VAL A 122 19.50 14.37 -8.30
N LYS A 123 19.69 14.52 -6.99
CA LYS A 123 21.02 14.70 -6.37
C LYS A 123 21.95 13.52 -6.65
N ASN A 124 21.41 12.30 -6.59
CA ASN A 124 22.17 11.07 -6.80
C ASN A 124 22.29 10.68 -8.28
N LYS A 125 21.76 11.49 -9.21
CA LYS A 125 21.77 11.25 -10.66
C LYS A 125 21.12 9.91 -11.04
N HIS A 126 20.09 9.50 -10.30
CA HIS A 126 19.26 8.37 -10.72
C HIS A 126 18.47 8.79 -11.96
N THR A 127 18.70 8.10 -13.08
CA THR A 127 18.06 8.40 -14.36
C THR A 127 16.90 7.47 -14.70
N ASP A 128 16.75 6.38 -13.94
CA ASP A 128 15.73 5.38 -14.17
C ASP A 128 14.35 5.96 -13.85
N LYS A 129 13.46 5.92 -14.84
CA LYS A 129 12.10 6.42 -14.70
C LYS A 129 11.14 5.28 -14.40
N VAL A 130 10.10 5.60 -13.65
CA VAL A 130 8.97 4.69 -13.43
C VAL A 130 8.14 4.62 -14.72
N GLN A 131 7.98 3.40 -15.23
CA GLN A 131 7.16 3.13 -16.42
C GLN A 131 5.72 2.83 -16.03
N ASN A 132 5.55 1.94 -15.06
CA ASN A 132 4.25 1.58 -14.49
C ASN A 132 4.42 1.04 -13.07
N ILE A 133 3.28 0.75 -12.45
CA ILE A 133 3.22 -0.05 -11.24
C ILE A 133 2.36 -1.28 -11.46
N GLU A 134 2.69 -2.35 -10.75
CA GLU A 134 1.86 -3.54 -10.60
C GLU A 134 1.43 -3.61 -9.14
N ILE A 135 0.15 -3.87 -8.92
CA ILE A 135 -0.39 -4.04 -7.57
C ILE A 135 -0.58 -5.53 -7.31
N GLY A 136 0.03 -5.98 -6.20
CA GLY A 136 -0.12 -7.35 -5.74
C GLY A 136 -1.47 -7.60 -5.08
N ALA A 137 -1.59 -8.75 -4.43
CA ALA A 137 -2.74 -9.05 -3.58
C ALA A 137 -2.86 -8.01 -2.46
N TRP A 138 -3.97 -7.27 -2.44
CA TRP A 138 -4.25 -6.25 -1.43
C TRP A 138 -5.20 -6.77 -0.36
N GLU A 139 -5.10 -6.22 0.85
CA GLU A 139 -5.99 -6.52 1.97
C GLU A 139 -6.92 -5.34 2.24
N VAL A 140 -8.15 -5.62 2.67
CA VAL A 140 -9.10 -4.59 3.13
C VAL A 140 -9.78 -4.96 4.43
N LYS A 141 -9.93 -3.97 5.31
CA LYS A 141 -10.68 -4.10 6.56
C LYS A 141 -11.55 -2.87 6.77
N TYR A 142 -12.84 -3.09 7.03
CA TYR A 142 -13.74 -2.04 7.48
C TYR A 142 -13.72 -1.97 9.00
N THR A 143 -13.66 -0.75 9.55
CA THR A 143 -13.80 -0.47 10.98
C THR A 143 -14.84 0.62 11.17
N ASP A 144 -15.82 0.41 12.04
CA ASP A 144 -16.77 1.44 12.46
C ASP A 144 -16.20 2.19 13.66
N ASP A 145 -16.20 3.52 13.61
CA ASP A 145 -15.57 4.39 14.60
C ASP A 145 -16.46 5.54 15.10
N GLY A 146 -17.78 5.44 14.90
CA GLY A 146 -18.73 6.46 15.36
C GLY A 146 -18.82 7.71 14.45
N ASP A 147 -17.84 7.90 13.57
CA ASP A 147 -17.81 8.97 12.56
C ASP A 147 -18.12 8.44 11.14
N GLY A 148 -18.82 7.30 11.05
CA GLY A 148 -19.15 6.66 9.77
C GLY A 148 -18.14 5.63 9.28
N GLY A 149 -17.13 5.32 10.09
CA GLY A 149 -16.16 4.25 9.83
C GLY A 149 -15.11 4.60 8.78
N PHE A 150 -14.13 3.69 8.61
CA PHE A 150 -13.08 3.78 7.61
C PHE A 150 -12.76 2.42 7.00
N LEU A 151 -12.21 2.46 5.78
CA LEU A 151 -11.56 1.32 5.15
C LEU A 151 -10.05 1.44 5.35
N TYR A 152 -9.45 0.43 5.95
CA TYR A 152 -8.02 0.19 5.89
C TYR A 152 -7.71 -0.64 4.65
N LEU A 153 -6.77 -0.18 3.82
CA LEU A 153 -6.26 -0.91 2.67
C LEU A 153 -4.75 -1.11 2.81
N LYS A 154 -4.28 -2.33 2.61
CA LYS A 154 -2.85 -2.65 2.52
C LYS A 154 -2.53 -3.09 1.10
N VAL A 155 -1.70 -2.33 0.43
CA VAL A 155 -1.48 -2.40 -1.02
C VAL A 155 0.00 -2.66 -1.28
N PRO A 156 0.41 -3.92 -1.54
CA PRO A 156 1.72 -4.23 -2.06
C PRO A 156 1.86 -3.73 -3.50
N VAL A 157 2.93 -3.00 -3.78
CA VAL A 157 3.22 -2.42 -5.09
C VAL A 157 4.58 -2.88 -5.56
N GLN A 158 4.66 -3.31 -6.82
CA GLN A 158 5.89 -3.43 -7.57
C GLN A 158 6.01 -2.26 -8.53
N ILE A 159 7.05 -1.45 -8.37
CA ILE A 159 7.36 -0.29 -9.18
C ILE A 159 8.32 -0.74 -10.27
N ASN A 160 7.87 -0.73 -11.52
CA ASN A 160 8.69 -1.13 -12.65
C ASN A 160 9.36 0.10 -13.27
N MET A 161 10.68 0.10 -13.30
CA MET A 161 11.50 1.18 -13.81
C MET A 161 12.08 0.84 -15.19
N ASP A 162 12.72 1.81 -15.84
CA ASP A 162 13.51 1.58 -17.06
C ASP A 162 14.55 0.45 -16.87
N VAL A 163 15.16 0.42 -15.69
CA VAL A 163 16.13 -0.61 -15.29
C VAL A 163 15.74 -1.14 -13.91
N GLY A 164 15.26 -2.39 -13.88
CA GLY A 164 14.92 -3.10 -12.65
C GLY A 164 13.54 -2.75 -12.09
N SER A 165 13.30 -3.22 -10.88
CA SER A 165 12.06 -2.97 -10.14
C SER A 165 12.33 -2.90 -8.63
N TYR A 166 11.43 -2.23 -7.93
CA TYR A 166 11.43 -2.14 -6.47
C TYR A 166 10.04 -2.47 -5.93
N GLY A 167 9.97 -3.17 -4.81
CA GLY A 167 8.71 -3.56 -4.19
C GLY A 167 8.56 -2.93 -2.80
N GLU A 168 7.39 -2.38 -2.52
CA GLU A 168 7.02 -1.91 -1.19
C GLU A 168 5.55 -2.13 -0.87
N VAL A 169 5.18 -1.96 0.40
CA VAL A 169 3.79 -2.01 0.84
C VAL A 169 3.39 -0.63 1.33
N THR A 170 2.26 -0.14 0.82
CA THR A 170 1.63 1.09 1.27
C THR A 170 0.30 0.78 1.94
N GLU A 171 0.02 1.44 3.05
CA GLU A 171 -1.20 1.35 3.83
C GLU A 171 -1.99 2.66 3.72
N PHE A 172 -3.31 2.54 3.53
CA PHE A 172 -4.23 3.66 3.40
C PHE A 172 -5.37 3.55 4.39
N LEU A 173 -5.85 4.70 4.86
CA LEU A 173 -7.18 4.85 5.42
C LEU A 173 -8.04 5.65 4.45
N VAL A 174 -9.24 5.18 4.17
CA VAL A 174 -10.22 5.82 3.28
C VAL A 174 -11.54 6.03 4.01
N ARG A 175 -12.13 7.21 3.82
CA ARG A 175 -13.45 7.57 4.35
C ARG A 175 -14.40 8.07 3.26
N ASN A 176 -15.69 8.05 3.58
CA ASN A 176 -16.72 8.75 2.82
C ASN A 176 -16.87 10.18 3.36
N SER A 177 -16.52 11.17 2.55
CA SER A 177 -16.75 12.60 2.76
C SER A 177 -17.87 13.05 1.83
N ASN A 178 -19.08 13.22 2.37
CA ASN A 178 -20.25 13.74 1.64
C ASN A 178 -20.62 12.99 0.34
N GLY A 179 -20.35 11.69 0.27
CA GLY A 179 -20.58 10.84 -0.90
C GLY A 179 -19.33 10.56 -1.73
N LYS A 180 -18.22 11.26 -1.49
CA LYS A 180 -16.92 11.04 -2.14
C LYS A 180 -16.02 10.21 -1.23
N LEU A 181 -15.37 9.19 -1.77
CA LEU A 181 -14.29 8.47 -1.10
C LEU A 181 -13.02 9.32 -1.15
N VAL A 182 -12.35 9.43 -0.01
CA VAL A 182 -11.13 10.24 0.14
C VAL A 182 -10.12 9.52 1.01
N ILE A 183 -8.84 9.67 0.67
CA ILE A 183 -7.72 9.20 1.48
C ILE A 183 -7.60 10.12 2.69
N VAL A 184 -7.67 9.53 3.89
CA VAL A 184 -7.52 10.22 5.18
C VAL A 184 -6.26 9.82 5.93
N ASP A 185 -5.56 8.77 5.50
CA ASP A 185 -4.17 8.54 5.87
C ASP A 185 -3.43 7.72 4.78
N TRP A 186 -2.13 7.95 4.64
CA TRP A 186 -1.23 7.28 3.69
C TRP A 186 0.12 7.04 4.38
N TYR A 187 0.51 5.77 4.51
CA TYR A 187 1.78 5.39 5.11
C TYR A 187 2.51 4.30 4.30
N THR A 188 3.80 4.50 4.07
CA THR A 188 4.70 3.51 3.48
C THR A 188 5.73 3.08 4.53
N GLY A 189 5.76 1.80 4.89
CA GLY A 189 6.58 1.31 6.00
C GLY A 189 8.03 0.92 5.66
N ALA A 190 8.46 1.09 4.41
CA ALA A 190 9.81 0.72 3.99
C ALA A 190 10.87 1.55 4.75
N LYS A 191 12.00 0.95 5.13
CA LYS A 191 13.02 1.59 5.98
C LYS A 191 13.63 2.86 5.40
N ASP A 192 13.70 2.91 4.07
CA ASP A 192 14.20 4.03 3.28
C ASP A 192 13.08 4.99 2.84
N SER A 193 11.83 4.72 3.24
CA SER A 193 10.72 5.62 2.97
C SER A 193 10.80 6.90 3.80
N TYR A 194 10.20 7.94 3.25
CA TYR A 194 10.01 9.21 3.96
C TYR A 194 9.16 9.04 5.23
N ASP A 195 8.11 8.22 5.18
CA ASP A 195 7.21 8.03 6.32
C ASP A 195 7.91 7.33 7.48
N PHE A 196 8.74 6.33 7.22
CA PHE A 196 9.55 5.69 8.25
C PHE A 196 10.45 6.71 8.97
N THR A 197 11.03 7.65 8.22
CA THR A 197 11.95 8.66 8.77
C THR A 197 11.21 9.74 9.57
N VAL A 198 10.04 10.18 9.09
CA VAL A 198 9.32 11.34 9.64
C VAL A 198 8.25 10.94 10.65
N ARG A 199 7.48 9.90 10.35
CA ARG A 199 6.40 9.38 11.22
C ARG A 199 6.88 8.25 12.14
N GLY A 200 8.03 7.66 11.86
CA GLY A 200 8.64 6.60 12.67
C GLY A 200 8.35 5.19 12.17
N GLU A 201 9.08 4.23 12.73
CA GLU A 201 8.96 2.80 12.41
C GLU A 201 7.69 2.17 13.03
N ASN A 202 7.17 1.11 12.39
CA ASN A 202 6.11 0.23 12.92
C ASN A 202 4.84 0.97 13.40
N GLN A 203 4.44 2.03 12.69
CA GLN A 203 3.19 2.72 12.97
C GLN A 203 2.01 1.78 12.73
N THR A 204 1.03 1.80 13.64
CA THR A 204 -0.28 1.20 13.40
C THR A 204 -1.15 2.22 12.70
N ILE A 205 -1.70 1.84 11.55
CA ILE A 205 -2.47 2.73 10.69
C ILE A 205 -3.97 2.50 10.96
N ASP A 206 -4.48 3.18 11.99
CA ASP A 206 -5.86 3.01 12.48
C ASP A 206 -6.54 4.32 12.93
N ASN A 207 -5.86 5.47 12.80
CA ASN A 207 -6.38 6.77 13.21
C ASN A 207 -6.65 7.68 11.99
N PRO A 208 -7.88 7.71 11.46
CA PRO A 208 -8.24 8.55 10.31
C PRO A 208 -8.19 10.06 10.61
N ASN A 209 -8.12 10.46 11.89
CA ASN A 209 -8.09 11.86 12.31
C ASN A 209 -6.66 12.36 12.63
N ILE A 210 -5.62 11.58 12.31
CA ILE A 210 -4.23 11.91 12.65
C ILE A 210 -3.77 13.28 12.09
N TRP A 211 -4.38 13.73 10.99
CA TRP A 211 -4.07 14.99 10.31
C TRP A 211 -4.89 16.21 10.77
N ASN A 212 -5.87 16.02 11.66
CA ASN A 212 -6.76 17.09 12.12
C ASN A 212 -6.22 17.81 13.37
N ASP A 213 -5.67 17.06 14.34
CA ASP A 213 -5.48 17.59 15.70
C ASP A 213 -4.11 17.31 16.33
N SER A 214 -3.21 16.65 15.62
CA SER A 214 -1.96 16.22 16.23
C SER A 214 -0.95 17.37 16.35
N GLU A 215 -0.33 17.53 17.52
CA GLU A 215 0.65 18.60 17.77
C GLU A 215 1.82 18.58 16.78
N TRP A 216 2.19 17.39 16.28
CA TRP A 216 3.22 17.23 15.27
C TRP A 216 2.80 17.79 13.90
N VAL A 217 1.50 17.71 13.55
CA VAL A 217 0.98 18.31 12.30
C VAL A 217 1.10 19.83 12.29
N LYS A 218 0.98 20.48 13.46
CA LYS A 218 1.16 21.94 13.62
C LYS A 218 2.62 22.40 13.56
N SER A 219 3.58 21.46 13.58
CA SER A 219 5.01 21.76 13.55
C SER A 219 5.66 21.67 12.16
N PHE A 220 4.88 21.33 11.13
CA PHE A 220 5.32 21.29 9.73
C PHE A 220 5.32 22.63 9.03
#